data_AF-A0A4Y5RR35-F1
#
_entry.id   AF-A0A4Y5RR35-F1
#
_cell.length_a   1.000
_cell.length_b   1.000
_cell.length_c   1.000
_cell.angle_alpha   90.00
_cell.angle_beta   90.00
_cell.angle_gamma   90.00
#
_symmetry.space_group_name_H-M   'P 1'
#
loop_
_entity.id
_entity.type
_entity.pdbx_description
1 polymer ?
#
loop_
_entity_poly.entity_id
_entity_poly.type
_entity_poly.pdbx_seq_one_letter_code
_entity_poly.pdbx_strand_id
1 'polypeptide(L)'
;REWVEKDFYKELGVSSDASADEIKKAYRKLASELHPDRNSDPGAAERFKAVSEANSVLSDPAKRKEYDETRRLFAGGGFGRRFNTGGNFGGGGGFSSDGAEFN
;
A
#
# COMPACT_ATOMS: atom_id res chain seq x y z
N ARG A 1 9.27 5.09 -6.23
CA ARG A 1 8.42 5.94 -7.11
C ARG A 1 7.44 5.11 -7.95
N GLU A 2 7.47 3.78 -7.90
CA GLU A 2 6.62 2.89 -8.73
C GLU A 2 5.16 2.81 -8.27
N TRP A 3 4.88 3.08 -6.98
CA TRP A 3 3.53 2.97 -6.42
C TRP A 3 2.58 4.09 -6.85
N VAL A 4 3.09 5.23 -7.31
CA VAL A 4 2.24 6.36 -7.70
C VAL A 4 1.58 6.14 -9.06
N GLU A 5 2.27 5.41 -9.95
CA GLU A 5 1.76 5.09 -11.28
C GLU A 5 0.84 3.85 -11.27
N LYS A 6 1.04 2.95 -10.30
CA LYS A 6 0.25 1.73 -10.14
C LYS A 6 -0.99 1.98 -9.27
N ASP A 7 -2.17 1.74 -9.83
CA ASP A 7 -3.42 1.82 -9.07
C ASP A 7 -3.75 0.44 -8.46
N PHE A 8 -3.23 0.19 -7.25
CA PHE A 8 -3.38 -1.10 -6.56
C PHE A 8 -4.85 -1.52 -6.36
N TYR A 9 -5.76 -0.57 -6.22
CA TYR A 9 -7.19 -0.88 -6.13
C TYR A 9 -7.73 -1.42 -7.46
N LYS A 10 -7.29 -0.84 -8.59
CA LYS A 10 -7.64 -1.35 -9.92
C LYS A 10 -7.01 -2.71 -10.22
N GLU A 11 -5.77 -2.95 -9.78
CA GLU A 11 -5.11 -4.26 -9.93
C GLU A 11 -5.89 -5.38 -9.23
N LEU A 12 -6.47 -5.09 -8.07
CA LEU A 12 -7.35 -6.01 -7.34
C LEU A 12 -8.79 -6.00 -7.85
N GLY A 13 -9.15 -5.09 -8.75
CA GLY A 13 -10.53 -4.91 -9.24
C GLY A 13 -11.50 -4.44 -8.16
N VAL A 14 -11.03 -3.71 -7.16
CA VAL A 14 -11.83 -3.19 -6.04
C VAL A 14 -11.90 -1.65 -6.07
N SER A 15 -12.87 -1.08 -5.36
CA SER A 15 -12.95 0.36 -5.15
C SER A 15 -11.83 0.85 -4.21
N SER A 16 -11.44 2.13 -4.30
CA SER A 16 -10.57 2.76 -3.31
C SER A 16 -11.17 2.79 -1.91
N ASP A 17 -12.51 2.74 -1.83
CA ASP A 17 -13.26 2.69 -0.57
C ASP A 17 -13.41 1.26 -0.03
N ALA A 18 -12.84 0.25 -0.71
CA ALA A 18 -12.97 -1.13 -0.30
C ALA A 18 -12.40 -1.38 1.09
N SER A 19 -13.12 -2.16 1.88
CA SER A 19 -12.68 -2.63 3.19
C SER A 19 -11.51 -3.61 3.07
N ALA A 20 -10.75 -3.80 4.15
CA ALA A 20 -9.66 -4.77 4.19
C ALA A 20 -10.14 -6.21 3.89
N ASP A 21 -11.37 -6.54 4.28
CA ASP A 21 -11.99 -7.84 3.99
C ASP A 21 -12.29 -8.02 2.50
N GLU A 22 -12.77 -6.97 1.83
CA GLU A 22 -13.01 -6.99 0.38
C GLU A 22 -11.71 -7.13 -0.40
N ILE A 23 -10.68 -6.37 -0.02
CA ILE A 23 -9.32 -6.45 -0.58
C ILE A 23 -8.78 -7.89 -0.45
N LYS A 24 -8.86 -8.47 0.76
CA LYS A 24 -8.41 -9.83 1.02
C LYS A 24 -9.21 -10.89 0.27
N LYS A 25 -10.51 -10.66 0.06
CA LYS A 25 -11.39 -11.56 -0.69
C LYS A 25 -11.07 -11.50 -2.19
N ALA A 26 -10.88 -10.31 -2.74
CA ALA A 26 -10.49 -10.10 -4.14
C ALA A 26 -9.12 -10.73 -4.44
N TYR A 27 -8.13 -10.50 -3.57
CA TYR A 27 -6.81 -11.12 -3.67
C TYR A 27 -6.90 -12.65 -3.74
N ARG A 28 -7.64 -13.28 -2.81
CA ARG A 28 -7.77 -14.76 -2.78
C ARG A 28 -8.42 -15.32 -4.04
N LYS A 29 -9.41 -14.61 -4.59
CA LYS A 29 -10.06 -14.98 -5.86
C LYS A 29 -9.07 -14.91 -7.02
N LEU A 30 -8.41 -13.76 -7.19
CA LEU A 30 -7.42 -13.55 -8.26
C LEU A 30 -6.22 -14.48 -8.16
N ALA A 31 -5.70 -14.70 -6.95
CA ALA A 31 -4.59 -15.63 -6.71
C ALA A 31 -4.94 -17.07 -7.13
N SER A 32 -6.19 -17.49 -6.94
CA SER A 32 -6.65 -18.82 -7.37
C SER A 32 -6.85 -18.91 -8.88
N GLU A 33 -7.26 -17.82 -9.53
CA GLU A 33 -7.45 -17.72 -10.98
C GLU A 33 -6.13 -17.58 -11.76
N LEU A 34 -5.12 -16.97 -11.13
CA LEU A 34 -3.78 -16.75 -11.71
C LEU A 34 -2.75 -17.81 -11.28
N HIS A 35 -3.16 -18.80 -10.48
CA HIS A 35 -2.25 -19.83 -9.98
C HIS A 35 -1.65 -20.64 -11.14
N PRO A 36 -0.32 -20.89 -11.17
CA PRO A 36 0.35 -21.58 -12.28
C PRO A 36 -0.18 -23.00 -12.52
N ASP A 37 -0.65 -23.71 -11.48
CA ASP A 37 -1.26 -25.04 -11.64
C ASP A 37 -2.60 -25.01 -12.40
N ARG A 38 -3.29 -23.87 -12.41
CA ARG A 38 -4.63 -23.72 -13.00
C ARG A 38 -4.63 -22.86 -14.25
N ASN A 39 -3.58 -22.05 -14.44
CA ASN A 39 -3.46 -21.10 -15.52
C ASN A 39 -2.04 -21.11 -16.09
N SER A 40 -1.92 -21.52 -17.34
CA SER A 40 -0.65 -21.61 -18.07
C SER A 40 -0.36 -20.37 -18.93
N ASP A 41 -1.15 -19.31 -18.78
CA ASP A 41 -0.97 -18.06 -19.51
C ASP A 41 0.34 -17.37 -19.07
N PRO A 42 1.26 -17.05 -19.99
CA PRO A 42 2.50 -16.35 -19.65
C PRO A 42 2.25 -14.98 -18.97
N GLY A 43 1.10 -14.35 -19.21
CA GLY A 43 0.70 -13.11 -18.53
C GLY A 43 0.16 -13.31 -17.10
N ALA A 44 -0.15 -14.54 -16.70
CA ALA A 44 -0.69 -14.82 -15.36
C ALA A 44 0.34 -14.54 -14.26
N ALA A 45 1.63 -14.81 -14.52
CA ALA A 45 2.71 -14.54 -13.57
C ALA A 45 2.88 -13.04 -13.29
N GLU A 46 2.82 -12.19 -14.33
CA GLU A 46 2.92 -10.74 -14.18
C GLU A 46 1.71 -10.18 -13.42
N ARG A 47 0.50 -10.61 -13.78
CA ARG A 47 -0.72 -10.24 -13.05
C ARG A 47 -0.69 -10.70 -11.61
N PHE A 48 -0.22 -11.91 -11.33
CA PHE A 48 -0.11 -12.45 -9.99
C PHE A 48 0.85 -11.61 -9.14
N LYS A 49 1.97 -11.18 -9.73
CA LYS A 49 2.93 -10.28 -9.09
C LYS A 49 2.29 -8.92 -8.76
N ALA A 50 1.56 -8.32 -9.70
CA ALA A 50 0.86 -7.05 -9.48
C ALA A 50 -0.20 -7.15 -8.36
N VAL A 51 -1.01 -8.20 -8.39
CA VAL A 51 -2.05 -8.50 -7.39
C VAL A 51 -1.44 -8.75 -6.00
N SER A 52 -0.30 -9.44 -5.93
CA SER A 52 0.42 -9.70 -4.68
C SER A 52 1.03 -8.43 -4.10
N GLU A 53 1.63 -7.58 -4.94
CA GLU A 53 2.15 -6.26 -4.53
C GLU A 53 1.02 -5.38 -3.99
N ALA A 54 -0.09 -5.29 -4.72
CA ALA A 54 -1.27 -4.53 -4.31
C ALA A 54 -1.80 -4.98 -2.94
N ASN A 55 -1.96 -6.28 -2.74
CA ASN A 55 -2.41 -6.81 -1.45
C ASN A 55 -1.38 -6.54 -0.33
N SER A 56 -0.07 -6.59 -0.58
CA SER A 56 0.95 -6.31 0.43
C SER A 56 0.91 -4.87 0.95
N VAL A 57 0.51 -3.92 0.10
CA VAL A 57 0.35 -2.50 0.46
C VAL A 57 -1.02 -2.24 1.09
N LEU A 58 -2.10 -2.76 0.49
CA LEU A 58 -3.47 -2.44 0.89
C LEU A 58 -3.97 -3.23 2.11
N SER A 59 -3.35 -4.38 2.42
CA SER A 59 -3.68 -5.18 3.61
C SER A 59 -3.11 -4.61 4.90
N ASP A 60 -2.05 -3.81 4.82
CA ASP A 60 -1.44 -3.14 5.97
C ASP A 60 -2.02 -1.71 6.10
N PRO A 61 -2.71 -1.38 7.20
CA PRO A 61 -3.32 -0.06 7.37
C PRO A 61 -2.29 1.08 7.37
N ALA A 62 -1.05 0.85 7.83
CA ALA A 62 -0.01 1.86 7.81
C ALA A 62 0.46 2.15 6.37
N LYS A 63 0.73 1.09 5.59
CA LYS A 63 1.13 1.22 4.18
C LYS A 63 0.01 1.75 3.30
N ARG A 64 -1.23 1.33 3.54
CA ARG A 64 -2.42 1.86 2.84
C ARG A 64 -2.54 3.36 3.04
N LYS A 65 -2.36 3.84 4.28
CA LYS A 65 -2.37 5.27 4.60
C LYS A 65 -1.28 6.03 3.85
N GLU A 66 -0.05 5.52 3.85
CA GLU A 66 1.08 6.12 3.12
C GLU A 66 0.82 6.16 1.60
N TYR A 67 0.27 5.07 1.05
CA TYR A 67 -0.12 4.99 -0.36
C TYR A 67 -1.21 6.01 -0.71
N ASP A 68 -2.28 6.10 0.10
CA ASP A 68 -3.38 7.03 -0.14
C ASP A 68 -2.92 8.49 0.00
N GLU A 69 -2.05 8.80 0.98
CA GLU A 69 -1.45 10.13 1.16
C GLU A 69 -0.55 10.50 -0.02
N THR A 70 0.31 9.57 -0.45
CA THR A 70 1.17 9.76 -1.62
C THR A 70 0.32 9.98 -2.86
N ARG A 71 -0.68 9.14 -3.13
CA ARG A 71 -1.59 9.27 -4.27
C ARG A 71 -2.30 10.61 -4.27
N ARG A 72 -2.74 11.11 -3.11
CA ARG A 72 -3.36 12.43 -2.96
C ARG A 72 -2.39 13.58 -3.24
N LEU A 73 -1.15 13.48 -2.78
CA LEU A 73 -0.10 14.48 -3.01
C LEU A 73 0.29 14.59 -4.49
N PHE A 74 0.37 13.45 -5.18
CA PHE A 74 0.71 13.37 -6.61
C PHE A 74 -0.48 13.73 -7.51
N ALA A 75 -1.70 13.29 -7.20
CA ALA A 75 -2.91 13.63 -7.97
C ALA A 75 -3.29 15.12 -7.85
N GLY A 76 -2.87 15.80 -6.78
CA GLY A 76 -3.15 17.22 -6.54
C GLY A 76 -2.19 18.21 -7.20
N GLY A 77 -1.25 17.77 -8.05
CA GLY A 77 -0.28 18.66 -8.71
C GLY A 77 0.66 19.40 -7.75
N GLY A 78 0.89 18.82 -6.56
CA GLY A 78 1.41 19.53 -5.40
C GLY A 78 2.92 19.46 -5.15
N PHE A 79 3.74 19.12 -6.15
CA PHE A 79 5.21 19.00 -5.95
C PHE A 79 5.90 20.32 -5.57
N GLY A 80 5.17 21.46 -5.58
CA GLY A 80 5.71 22.79 -5.28
C GLY A 80 5.18 23.51 -4.03
N ARG A 81 4.26 22.96 -3.21
CA ARG A 81 3.64 23.76 -2.12
C ARG A 81 3.54 23.12 -0.73
N ARG A 82 4.07 21.91 -0.51
CA ARG A 82 3.99 21.22 0.80
C ARG A 82 5.31 21.19 1.57
N PHE A 83 6.44 21.56 0.97
CA PHE A 83 7.70 21.74 1.72
C PHE A 83 7.77 23.05 2.52
N ASN A 84 6.68 23.84 2.59
CA ASN A 84 6.67 25.11 3.32
C ASN A 84 5.32 25.51 3.95
N THR A 85 4.56 24.59 4.55
CA THR A 85 3.53 24.99 5.53
C THR A 85 3.27 23.85 6.52
N GLY A 86 3.52 24.15 7.80
CA GLY A 86 3.52 23.26 8.95
C GLY A 86 2.37 22.27 9.04
N GLY A 87 2.70 21.08 9.52
CA GLY A 87 1.73 20.03 9.78
C GLY A 87 2.39 18.76 10.28
N ASN A 88 2.99 18.82 11.47
CA ASN A 88 2.97 17.71 12.42
C ASN A 88 3.23 16.31 11.81
N PHE A 89 4.49 16.05 11.45
CA PHE A 89 5.04 14.70 11.45
C PHE A 89 5.00 14.19 12.91
N GLY A 90 3.84 13.69 13.30
CA GLY A 90 3.58 13.11 14.61
C GLY A 90 4.36 11.80 14.76
N GLY A 91 5.49 11.90 15.44
CA GLY A 91 5.80 11.11 16.64
C GLY A 91 5.84 9.59 16.49
N GLY A 92 7.05 9.06 16.39
CA GLY A 92 7.32 7.63 16.54
C GLY A 92 8.81 7.31 16.47
N GLY A 93 9.64 8.01 17.23
CA GLY A 93 11.10 7.83 17.20
C GLY A 93 11.79 8.67 18.26
N GLY A 94 11.44 8.43 19.53
CA GLY A 94 11.99 9.12 20.69
C GLY A 94 12.49 8.09 21.70
N PHE A 95 13.73 7.66 21.50
CA PHE A 95 14.61 7.04 22.49
C PHE A 95 14.60 7.91 23.76
N SER A 96 13.85 7.47 24.77
CA SER A 96 14.06 7.90 26.15
C SER A 96 14.71 6.73 26.87
N SER A 97 15.98 6.91 27.16
CA SER A 97 16.78 6.07 28.04
C SER A 97 16.11 6.02 29.41
N ASP A 98 15.41 4.92 29.68
CA ASP A 98 14.99 4.54 31.03
C ASP A 98 16.24 4.30 31.91
N GLY A 99 16.16 4.82 33.13
CA GLY A 99 17.25 4.87 34.08
C GLY A 99 17.73 3.49 34.52
N ALA A 100 19.05 3.40 34.66
CA ALA A 100 19.72 2.38 35.44
C ALA A 100 20.81 3.06 36.29
N GLU A 101 20.38 3.70 37.37
CA GLU A 101 21.23 4.01 38.51
C GLU A 101 21.55 2.69 39.22
N PHE A 102 22.78 2.21 39.05
CA PHE A 102 23.34 1.13 39.88
C PHE A 102 24.18 1.80 40.98
N ASN A 103 23.79 1.52 42.23
CA ASN A 103 24.58 1.78 43.44
C ASN A 103 25.74 0.81 43.57
#